data_AF-A0A965ETU0-F1
#
_entry.id   AF-A0A965ETU0-F1
#
_cell.length_a   1.000
_cell.length_b   1.000
_cell.length_c   1.000
_cell.angle_alpha   90.00
_cell.angle_beta   90.00
_cell.angle_gamma   90.00
#
_symmetry.space_group_name_H-M   'P 1'
#
loop_
_entity.id
_entity.type
_entity.pdbx_description
1 polymer ?
#
loop_
_entity_poly.entity_id
_entity_poly.type
_entity_poly.pdbx_seq_one_letter_code
_entity_poly.pdbx_strand_id
1 'polypeptide(L)' 'MEKSIGKVTSPTLILGAQADPFSFSHVEPVREALVSARLIDLVVIEGGMIPLVEQKSAEIAQAIREFLVRVL' A
#
# COMPACT_ATOMS: atom_id res chain seq x y z
N MET A 1 -13.07 -5.97 7.38
CA MET A 1 -11.93 -5.04 7.59
C MET A 1 -12.36 -3.58 7.34
N GLU A 2 -13.24 -3.38 6.36
CA GLU A 2 -13.82 -2.15 5.85
C GLU A 2 -14.47 -1.27 6.92
N LYS A 3 -15.13 -1.86 7.93
CA LYS A 3 -15.80 -1.08 8.99
C LYS A 3 -14.85 -0.43 10.00
N SER A 4 -13.58 -0.83 10.01
CA SER A 4 -12.59 -0.37 11.00
C SER A 4 -11.41 0.37 10.37
N ILE A 5 -11.26 0.37 9.04
CA ILE A 5 -10.11 0.98 8.36
C ILE A 5 -9.98 2.48 8.65
N GLY A 6 -11.11 3.20 8.78
CA GLY A 6 -11.12 4.61 9.16
C GLY A 6 -10.63 4.89 10.58
N LYS A 7 -10.37 3.87 11.41
CA LYS A 7 -9.80 4.01 12.76
C LYS A 7 -8.27 3.86 12.78
N VAL A 8 -7.63 3.55 11.65
CA VAL A 8 -6.17 3.47 11.56
C VAL A 8 -5.59 4.87 11.74
N THR A 9 -4.77 5.07 12.78
CA THR A 9 -4.12 6.35 13.09
C THR A 9 -2.61 6.32 12.90
N SER A 10 -2.04 5.17 12.57
CA SER A 10 -0.62 5.02 12.25
C SER A 10 -0.31 5.57 10.85
N PRO A 11 0.92 6.01 10.59
CA PRO A 11 1.43 6.11 9.23
C PRO A 11 1.20 4.79 8.47
N THR A 12 0.75 4.86 7.23
CA THR A 12 0.37 3.68 6.45
C THR A 12 0.97 3.76 5.04
N LEU A 13 1.58 2.67 4.59
CA LEU A 13 2.05 2.49 3.21
C LEU A 13 1.11 1.51 2.49
N ILE A 14 0.62 1.90 1.33
CA ILE A 14 -0.13 1.04 0.40
C ILE A 14 0.80 0.62 -0.74
N LEU A 15 0.87 -0.68 -1.01
CA LEU A 15 1.58 -1.25 -2.15
C LEU A 15 0.57 -1.76 -3.18
N GLY A 16 0.43 -1.06 -4.30
CA GLY A 16 -0.49 -1.44 -5.38
C GLY A 16 0.19 -2.32 -6.42
N ALA A 17 -0.27 -3.57 -6.57
CA ALA A 17 0.18 -4.48 -7.63
C ALA A 17 -0.52 -4.14 -8.95
N GLN A 18 0.13 -3.38 -9.85
CA GLN A 18 -0.54 -2.76 -11.02
C GLN A 18 -1.31 -3.74 -11.92
N ALA A 19 -0.76 -4.95 -12.10
CA ALA A 19 -1.31 -5.95 -13.01
C ALA A 19 -2.19 -6.98 -12.30
N ASP A 20 -2.36 -6.89 -10.97
CA ASP A 20 -3.31 -7.73 -10.23
C ASP A 20 -4.76 -7.33 -10.57
N PRO A 21 -5.53 -8.18 -11.28
CA PRO A 21 -6.87 -7.84 -11.70
C PRO A 21 -7.89 -7.85 -10.57
N PHE A 22 -7.52 -8.36 -9.39
CA PHE A 22 -8.41 -8.50 -8.24
C PHE A 22 -8.23 -7.40 -7.22
N SER A 23 -6.98 -7.06 -6.87
CA SER A 23 -6.72 -6.12 -5.77
C SER A 23 -6.46 -4.68 -6.22
N PHE A 24 -5.95 -4.46 -7.44
CA PHE A 24 -5.48 -3.13 -7.84
C PHE A 24 -6.60 -2.08 -7.91
N SER A 25 -7.80 -2.47 -8.35
CA SER A 25 -8.97 -1.60 -8.39
C SER A 25 -9.43 -1.11 -7.00
N HIS A 26 -8.97 -1.77 -5.93
CA HIS A 26 -9.29 -1.41 -4.55
C HIS A 26 -8.27 -0.47 -3.90
N VAL A 27 -7.16 -0.13 -4.57
CA VAL A 27 -6.12 0.75 -4.03
C VAL A 27 -6.67 2.12 -3.64
N GLU A 28 -7.38 2.78 -4.54
CA GLU A 28 -7.97 4.11 -4.25
C GLU A 28 -9.10 4.03 -3.21
N PRO A 29 -10.06 3.09 -3.29
CA PRO A 29 -11.04 2.90 -2.22
C PRO A 29 -10.43 2.68 -0.82
N VAL A 30 -9.32 1.93 -0.73
CA VAL A 30 -8.58 1.72 0.52
C VAL A 30 -7.93 3.02 0.99
N ARG A 31 -7.29 3.77 0.08
CA ARG A 31 -6.66 5.06 0.38
C ARG A 31 -7.69 6.07 0.90
N GLU A 32 -8.84 6.18 0.24
CA GLU A 32 -9.94 7.07 0.65
C GLU A 32 -10.52 6.69 2.01
N ALA A 33 -10.56 5.39 2.34
CA ALA A 33 -11.11 4.92 3.59
C ALA A 33 -10.16 5.09 4.80
N LEU A 34 -8.87 5.36 4.59
CA LEU A 34 -7.86 5.61 5.63
C LEU A 34 -7.94 7.05 6.22
N VAL A 35 -9.15 7.53 6.49
CA VAL A 35 -9.45 8.93 6.86
C VAL A 35 -8.76 9.45 8.12
N SER A 36 -8.29 8.57 9.01
CA SER A 36 -7.62 8.96 10.26
C SER A 36 -6.11 8.71 10.26
N ALA A 37 -5.54 8.18 9.16
CA ALA A 37 -4.13 7.85 9.11
C ALA A 37 -3.29 9.13 9.11
N ARG A 38 -2.24 9.18 9.93
CA ARG A 38 -1.37 10.37 10.07
C ARG A 38 -0.61 10.71 8.78
N LEU A 39 -0.30 9.68 8.00
CA LEU A 39 0.38 9.77 6.71
C LEU A 39 -0.06 8.57 5.88
N ILE A 40 -0.31 8.78 4.60
CA ILE A 40 -0.65 7.73 3.65
C ILE A 40 0.28 7.88 2.45
N ASP A 41 1.20 6.93 2.30
CA ASP A 41 2.02 6.80 1.10
C ASP A 41 1.44 5.67 0.23
N LEU A 42 1.46 5.86 -1.08
CA LEU A 42 1.05 4.86 -2.07
C LEU A 42 2.19 4.67 -3.06
N VAL A 43 2.64 3.42 -3.21
CA VAL A 43 3.58 3.01 -4.25
C VAL A 43 2.90 1.97 -5.12
N VAL A 44 2.75 2.26 -6.40
CA VAL A 44 2.29 1.30 -7.41
C VAL A 44 3.51 0.58 -7.98
N ILE A 45 3.52 -0.74 -7.89
CA ILE A 45 4.58 -1.59 -8.43
C ILE A 45 4.13 -2.06 -9.82
N GLU A 46 4.79 -1.52 -10.83
CA GLU A 46 4.50 -1.82 -12.23
C GLU A 46 4.67 -3.31 -12.56
N GLY A 47 3.71 -3.85 -13.30
CA GLY A 47 3.65 -5.27 -13.66
C GLY A 47 3.49 -6.23 -12.47
N GLY A 48 3.25 -5.72 -11.26
CA GLY A 48 3.02 -6.55 -10.07
C GLY A 48 1.71 -7.33 -10.19
N MET A 49 1.76 -8.64 -9.97
CA MET A 49 0.58 -9.53 -9.93
C MET A 49 0.29 -9.98 -8.49
N ILE A 50 -0.64 -10.94 -8.32
CA ILE A 50 -1.04 -11.52 -7.02
C ILE A 50 0.17 -11.93 -6.14
N PRO A 51 1.20 -12.66 -6.62
CA PRO A 51 2.38 -12.99 -5.81
C PRO A 51 3.41 -11.86 -5.85
N LEU A 52 2.98 -10.64 -5.49
CA LEU A 52 3.78 -9.43 -5.59
C LEU A 52 5.10 -9.56 -4.83
N VAL A 53 5.05 -10.17 -3.63
CA VAL A 53 6.21 -10.31 -2.74
C VAL A 53 7.28 -11.21 -3.35
N GLU A 54 6.88 -12.31 -3.98
CA GLU A 54 7.78 -13.25 -4.63
C GLU A 54 8.37 -12.66 -5.92
N GLN A 55 7.57 -11.89 -6.67
CA GLN A 55 7.95 -11.37 -7.98
C GLN A 55 8.76 -10.07 -7.94
N LYS A 56 8.50 -9.21 -6.94
CA LYS A 56 8.94 -7.81 -6.89
C LYS A 56 9.54 -7.44 -5.53
N SER A 57 10.18 -8.41 -4.88
CA SER A 57 10.73 -8.26 -3.52
C SER A 57 11.69 -7.08 -3.37
N ALA A 58 12.50 -6.77 -4.39
CA ALA A 58 13.43 -5.64 -4.36
C ALA A 58 12.71 -4.29 -4.37
N GLU A 59 11.72 -4.14 -5.24
CA GLU A 59 10.90 -2.94 -5.35
C GLU A 59 10.08 -2.70 -4.07
N ILE A 60 9.51 -3.77 -3.49
CA ILE A 60 8.82 -3.71 -2.20
C ILE A 60 9.77 -3.29 -1.09
N ALA A 61 10.95 -3.92 -1.00
CA ALA A 61 11.92 -3.61 0.04
C ALA A 61 12.38 -2.15 -0.04
N GLN A 62 12.56 -1.61 -1.25
CA GLN A 62 12.88 -0.21 -1.45
C GLN A 62 11.74 0.71 -0.98
N ALA A 63 10.51 0.44 -1.40
CA ALA A 63 9.33 1.22 -0.98
C ALA A 63 9.17 1.24 0.55
N ILE A 64 9.36 0.09 1.21
CA ILE A 64 9.31 -0.02 2.68
C ILE A 64 10.43 0.81 3.31
N ARG A 65 11.67 0.72 2.83
CA ARG A 65 12.80 1.49 3.38
C ARG A 65 12.56 2.99 3.27
N GLU A 66 12.11 3.48 2.12
CA GLU A 66 11.81 4.89 1.90
C GLU A 66 10.70 5.39 2.82
N PHE A 67 9.65 4.58 3.01
CA PHE A 67 8.58 4.89 3.94
C PHE A 67 9.09 4.95 5.39
N LEU A 68 9.90 3.98 5.82
CA LEU A 68 10.45 3.93 7.18
C LEU A 68 11.32 5.16 7.50
N VAL A 69 12.11 5.66 6.55
CA VAL A 69 12.90 6.90 6.73
C VAL A 69 12.02 8.13 6.98
N ARG A 70 10.76 8.12 6.55
CA ARG A 70 9.83 9.26 6.75
C ARG A 70 9.08 9.18 8.08
N VAL A 71 8.97 8.00 8.68
CA VAL A 71 8.09 7.75 9.83
C VAL A 71 8.82 7.35 11.12
N LEU A 72 10.13 7.06 11.02
CA LEU A 72 11.04 6.82 12.15
C LEU A 72 11.99 8.02 12.31
#